data_AF-A0A1W9VZ79-F1
#
_entry.id   AF-A0A1W9VZ79-F1
#
_cell.length_a   1.000
_cell.length_b   1.000
_cell.length_c   1.000
_cell.angle_alpha   90.00
_cell.angle_beta   90.00
_cell.angle_gamma   90.00
#
_symmetry.space_group_name_H-M   'P 1'
#
loop_
_entity.id
_entity.type
_entity.pdbx_description
1 polymer ?
#
loop_
_entity_poly.entity_id
_entity_poly.type
_entity_poly.pdbx_seq_one_letter_code
_entity_poly.pdbx_strand_id
1 'polypeptide(L)' 'MPGNVKQRIIRFINDLADNPRPSQAKHLRDHPNVWQHRIGNWRIVDDYLYITIIKIGKKHGPEFYDDIDFEDYE' A
#
# COMPACT_ATOMS: atom_id res chain seq x y z
N MET A 1 1.28 -3.84 -24.68
CA MET A 1 2.56 -3.39 -24.10
C MET A 1 3.68 -4.33 -24.54
N PRO A 2 4.85 -3.83 -24.96
CA PRO A 2 6.01 -4.67 -25.30
C PRO A 2 6.46 -5.56 -24.14
N GLY A 3 6.95 -6.77 -24.42
CA GLY A 3 7.26 -7.78 -23.39
C GLY A 3 8.27 -7.31 -22.32
N ASN A 4 9.31 -6.59 -22.75
CA ASN A 4 10.31 -6.01 -21.85
C ASN A 4 9.72 -4.95 -20.90
N VAL A 5 8.75 -4.16 -21.36
CA VAL A 5 8.06 -3.18 -20.51
C VAL A 5 7.16 -3.90 -19.50
N LYS A 6 6.47 -4.98 -19.93
CA LYS A 6 5.65 -5.80 -19.03
C LYS A 6 6.42 -6.36 -17.86
N GLN A 7 7.59 -6.93 -18.13
CA GLN A 7 8.46 -7.49 -17.10
C GLN A 7 8.95 -6.42 -16.12
N ARG A 8 9.30 -5.22 -16.60
CA ARG A 8 9.72 -4.10 -15.76
C ARG A 8 8.59 -3.61 -14.84
N ILE A 9 7.36 -3.53 -15.35
CA ILE A 9 6.19 -3.14 -14.56
C ILE A 9 5.90 -4.18 -13.47
N ILE A 10 5.92 -5.48 -13.80
CA ILE A 10 5.69 -6.55 -12.81
C ILE A 10 6.73 -6.51 -11.71
N ARG A 11 8.02 -6.38 -12.06
CA ARG A 11 9.09 -6.27 -11.07
C ARG A 11 8.87 -5.08 -10.14
N PHE A 12 8.55 -3.92 -10.72
CA PHE A 12 8.27 -2.73 -9.92
C PHE A 12 7.08 -2.92 -8.96
N ILE A 13 5.99 -3.53 -9.41
CA ILE A 13 4.83 -3.82 -8.55
C ILE A 13 5.23 -4.72 -7.38
N ASN A 14 6.05 -5.73 -7.61
CA ASN A 14 6.53 -6.59 -6.53
C ASN A 14 7.41 -5.81 -5.55
N ASP A 15 8.29 -4.92 -6.05
CA ASP A 15 9.13 -4.08 -5.21
C ASP A 15 8.30 -3.08 -4.36
N LEU A 16 7.07 -2.72 -4.77
CA LEU A 16 6.17 -1.89 -3.96
C LEU A 16 5.69 -2.60 -2.69
N ALA A 17 5.75 -3.93 -2.60
CA ALA A 17 5.42 -4.63 -1.36
C ALA A 17 6.44 -4.32 -0.24
N ASP A 18 7.72 -4.26 -0.59
CA ASP A 18 8.81 -4.00 0.36
C ASP A 18 9.09 -2.50 0.51
N ASN A 19 8.90 -1.73 -0.57
CA ASN A 19 9.05 -0.28 -0.58
C ASN A 19 7.85 0.37 -1.26
N PRO A 20 6.73 0.57 -0.53
CA PRO A 20 5.48 1.08 -1.11
C PRO A 20 5.61 2.48 -1.71
N ARG A 21 6.61 3.26 -1.28
CA ARG A 21 6.80 4.67 -1.66
C ARG A 21 8.26 4.91 -2.04
N PRO A 22 8.70 4.39 -3.20
CA PRO A 22 10.03 4.67 -3.72
C PRO A 22 10.18 6.17 -4.03
N SER A 23 11.41 6.69 -4.05
CA SER A 23 11.71 8.13 -4.15
C SER A 23 11.13 8.87 -5.36
N GLN A 24 10.67 8.13 -6.38
CA GLN A 24 10.07 8.67 -7.60
C GLN A 24 8.53 8.70 -7.56
N ALA A 25 7.90 8.18 -6.51
CA ALA A 25 6.47 8.23 -6.28
C ALA A 25 6.02 9.69 -6.07
N LYS A 26 4.93 10.09 -6.72
CA LYS A 26 4.34 11.42 -6.57
C LYS A 26 2.86 11.31 -6.29
N HIS A 27 2.35 12.14 -5.39
CA HIS A 27 0.91 12.32 -5.25
C HIS A 27 0.31 12.90 -6.54
N LEU A 28 -0.89 12.44 -6.87
CA LEU A 28 -1.76 13.14 -7.79
C LEU A 28 -2.33 14.38 -7.08
N ARG A 29 -2.18 15.54 -7.71
CA ARG A 29 -2.44 16.86 -7.11
C ARG A 29 -3.80 16.97 -6.41
N ASP A 30 -4.82 16.32 -6.98
CA ASP A 30 -6.20 16.39 -6.50
C ASP A 30 -6.67 15.08 -5.82
N HIS A 31 -5.77 14.11 -5.64
CA HIS A 31 -6.06 12.79 -5.09
C HIS A 31 -4.98 12.38 -4.08
N PRO A 32 -5.10 12.80 -2.79
CA PRO A 32 -4.06 12.61 -1.79
C PRO A 32 -3.79 11.14 -1.44
N ASN A 33 -4.75 10.24 -1.63
CA ASN A 33 -4.55 8.81 -1.38
C ASN A 33 -4.07 8.05 -2.62
N VAL A 34 -3.82 8.77 -3.71
CA VAL A 34 -3.47 8.18 -5.01
C VAL A 34 -2.07 8.63 -5.41
N TRP A 35 -1.25 7.63 -5.70
CA TRP A 35 0.14 7.79 -6.04
C TRP A 35 0.37 7.46 -7.51
N GLN A 36 1.28 8.20 -8.12
CA GLN A 36 1.76 7.97 -9.46
C GLN A 36 3.22 7.53 -9.40
N HIS A 37 3.53 6.45 -10.12
CA HIS A 37 4.89 5.99 -10.36
C HIS A 37 5.25 6.09 -11.84
N ARG A 38 6.48 6.51 -12.13
CA ARG A 38 7.00 6.63 -13.50
C ARG A 38 7.94 5.49 -13.83
N ILE A 39 7.63 4.75 -14.90
CA ILE A 39 8.53 3.72 -15.46
C ILE A 39 8.78 4.01 -16.94
N GLY A 40 9.85 4.74 -17.22
CA GLY A 40 10.13 5.25 -18.56
C GLY A 40 9.02 6.18 -19.07
N ASN A 41 8.34 5.75 -20.13
CA ASN A 41 7.20 6.46 -20.74
C ASN A 41 5.84 6.04 -20.15
N TRP A 42 5.82 5.11 -19.20
CA TRP A 42 4.60 4.59 -18.60
C TRP A 42 4.34 5.19 -17.22
N ARG A 43 3.09 5.14 -16.80
CA ARG A 43 2.62 5.55 -15.48
C ARG A 43 1.80 4.44 -14.85
N ILE A 44 2.08 4.17 -13.58
CA ILE A 44 1.27 3.31 -12.72
C ILE A 44 0.60 4.24 -11.73
N VAL A 45 -0.68 4.04 -11.49
CA VAL A 45 -1.46 4.77 -10.49
C VAL A 45 -1.94 3.74 -9.48
N ASP A 46 -1.58 3.88 -8.21
CA ASP A 46 -2.10 3.07 -7.11
C ASP A 46 -2.81 3.95 -6.09
N ASP A 47 -3.79 3.36 -5.42
CA ASP A 47 -4.35 3.89 -4.21
C ASP A 47 -3.72 3.22 -2.98
N TYR A 48 -3.99 3.80 -1.84
CA TYR A 48 -3.48 3.31 -0.58
C TYR A 48 -4.48 2.30 0.01
N LEU A 49 -4.28 1.00 -0.24
CA LEU A 49 -4.93 -0.08 0.52
C LEU A 49 -4.08 -0.34 1.79
N TYR A 50 -4.46 0.28 2.91
CA TYR A 50 -3.70 0.22 4.17
C TYR A 50 -3.85 -1.11 4.92
N ILE A 51 -2.91 -1.37 5.83
CA ILE A 51 -3.08 -2.29 6.97
C ILE A 51 -3.27 -1.44 8.23
N THR A 52 -4.34 -1.69 8.99
CA THR A 52 -4.61 -1.05 10.27
C THR A 52 -4.20 -1.98 11.40
N ILE A 53 -3.24 -1.55 12.24
CA ILE A 53 -2.90 -2.27 13.46
C ILE A 53 -3.78 -1.73 14.59
N ILE A 54 -4.78 -2.52 14.97
CA ILE A 54 -5.84 -2.12 15.91
C ILE A 54 -5.36 -2.24 17.37
N LYS A 55 -4.44 -3.16 17.66
CA LYS A 55 -3.87 -3.32 19.01
C LYS A 55 -2.49 -3.98 18.98
N ILE A 56 -1.58 -3.51 19.85
CA ILE A 56 -0.29 -4.15 20.15
C ILE A 56 -0.11 -4.21 21.67
N GLY A 57 0.19 -5.39 22.22
CA GLY A 57 0.47 -5.56 23.64
C GLY A 57 0.81 -7.01 24.02
N LYS A 58 1.13 -7.25 25.29
CA LYS A 58 1.39 -8.61 25.80
C LYS A 58 0.07 -9.35 26.00
N LYS A 59 -0.04 -10.55 25.43
CA LYS A 59 -1.23 -11.40 25.58
C LYS A 59 -1.22 -12.05 26.96
N HIS A 60 -2.21 -11.72 27.77
CA HIS A 60 -2.40 -12.29 29.11
C HIS A 60 -3.55 -13.32 29.17
N GLY A 61 -4.55 -13.17 28.30
CA GLY A 61 -5.71 -14.07 28.16
C GLY A 61 -6.68 -13.56 27.07
N PRO A 62 -7.91 -14.09 26.95
CA PRO A 62 -8.90 -13.64 25.96
C PRO A 62 -9.34 -12.18 26.17
N GLU A 63 -9.21 -11.65 27.38
CA GLU A 63 -9.54 -10.26 27.73
C GLU A 63 -8.71 -9.21 26.96
N PHE A 64 -7.63 -9.66 26.29
CA PHE A 64 -6.85 -8.82 25.40
C PHE A 64 -7.68 -8.20 24.26
N TYR A 65 -8.85 -8.74 23.93
CA TYR A 65 -9.69 -8.22 22.85
C TYR A 65 -10.90 -7.41 23.33
N ASP A 66 -11.15 -7.34 24.63
CA ASP A 66 -12.42 -6.84 25.18
C ASP A 66 -12.64 -5.33 24.95
N ASP A 67 -11.58 -4.59 24.66
CA ASP A 67 -11.58 -3.16 24.37
C ASP A 67 -11.48 -2.84 22.87
N ILE A 68 -11.51 -3.85 22.00
CA ILE A 68 -11.54 -3.66 20.55
C ILE A 68 -13.01 -3.64 20.10
N ASP A 69 -13.46 -2.49 19.62
CA ASP A 69 -14.71 -2.37 18.90
C ASP A 69 -14.49 -2.71 17.41
N PHE A 70 -15.21 -3.70 16.92
CA PHE A 70 -15.05 -4.18 15.53
C PHE A 70 -16.04 -3.52 14.55
N GLU A 71 -17.03 -2.76 15.03
CA GLU A 71 -18.01 -2.07 14.17
C GLU A 71 -17.40 -0.90 13.38
N ASP A 72 -16.29 -0.32 13.86
CA ASP A 72 -15.56 0.78 13.20
C ASP A 72 -14.74 0.34 11.97
N TYR A 73 -14.74 -0.97 11.62
CA TYR A 73 -13.88 -1.56 10.59
C TYR A 73 -14.62 -2.39 9.51
N GLU A 74 -15.97 -2.35 9.47
CA GLU A 74 -16.80 -2.93 8.37
C GLU A 74 -17.01 -1.97 7.18
#